data_AF-A0A7W9PJX3-F1
#
_entry.id   AF-A0A7W9PJX3-F1
#
_cell.length_a   1.000
_cell.length_b   1.000
_cell.length_c   1.000
_cell.angle_alpha   90.00
_cell.angle_beta   90.00
_cell.angle_gamma   90.00
#
_symmetry.space_group_name_H-M   'P 1'
#
loop_
_entity.id
_entity.type
_entity.pdbx_description
1 polymer ?
#
loop_
_entity_poly.entity_id
_entity_poly.type
_entity_poly.pdbx_seq_one_letter_code
_entity_poly.pdbx_strand_id
1 'polypeptide(L)'
;MVAVVCGASRWPSGSFTASTAFAITARGWRDYFLLEGGLGIPEENLLWMFDRDSSSDEQLARVGEFLRERSTSLRCARGEGLLVFFIYIGHGTFIDAKSDYIVLLGARGHLENLPSFIRVADVAGLMEEAVSRSSRIIVLDSCFAGAAVSSFMSDPAVLEGIKVQQMLDLDPMSTGVSVLCAASKDDPAQFDDQGRYTLFGNAVLTVLWRGVPGNAKRLSLRRVCRDARNLLGSAALPTPEVHSPKQSDCDPADVDIFPNRRSPRFEWHTKYLGEAKPVVLSRPDAPPDVPAPPGSPEPTKPETLRSRGWKFPVIVVLAAFVVVGSLLAGGIPQVINRSPATEGFDTTLIGADADDRGCATDAQVLRATEDNPDFLLEIIWSAQCDTAWARTTWRGVPGLPEAIEARVYPKGHDPTGPDARVARKPNIGFVKTGMVERGSRGSVCAVGSVTVDGRGSPSPVELCG
;
A
#
# COMPACT_ATOMS: atom_id res chain seq x y z
N MET A 1 9.92 22.25 10.27
CA MET A 1 9.57 20.82 10.11
C MET A 1 9.20 20.27 11.46
N VAL A 2 8.25 19.35 11.53
CA VAL A 2 7.90 18.59 12.74
C VAL A 2 7.73 17.12 12.39
N ALA A 3 7.97 16.23 13.35
CA ALA A 3 7.81 14.79 13.18
C ALA A 3 6.98 14.18 14.30
N VAL A 4 6.17 13.18 13.95
CA VAL A 4 5.42 12.33 14.87
C VAL A 4 5.79 10.89 14.56
N VAL A 5 6.23 10.14 15.57
CA VAL A 5 6.56 8.71 15.43
C VAL A 5 5.63 7.89 16.33
N CYS A 6 4.70 7.18 15.71
CA CYS A 6 3.70 6.32 16.32
C CYS A 6 3.99 4.84 16.00
N GLY A 7 3.41 3.93 16.79
CA GLY A 7 3.55 2.49 16.55
C GLY A 7 3.73 1.68 17.82
N ALA A 8 4.02 0.39 17.64
CA ALA A 8 4.33 -0.52 18.72
C ALA A 8 5.25 -1.65 18.26
N SER A 9 5.96 -2.25 19.22
CA SER A 9 6.78 -3.44 19.04
C SER A 9 6.17 -4.71 19.64
N ARG A 10 5.12 -4.54 20.45
CA ARG A 10 4.43 -5.59 21.20
C ARG A 10 2.94 -5.26 21.33
N TRP A 11 2.10 -6.29 21.39
CA TRP A 11 0.65 -6.16 21.53
C TRP A 11 0.13 -7.06 22.67
N PRO A 12 -1.00 -6.73 23.33
CA PRO A 12 -1.42 -7.45 24.55
C PRO A 12 -2.04 -8.85 24.31
N SER A 13 -2.36 -9.20 23.07
CA SER A 13 -3.08 -10.43 22.68
C SER A 13 -2.50 -11.09 21.43
N GLY A 14 -2.65 -12.42 21.35
CA GLY A 14 -1.68 -13.32 20.69
C GLY A 14 -1.76 -13.50 19.17
N SER A 15 -2.58 -12.75 18.43
CA SER A 15 -2.60 -12.85 16.95
C SER A 15 -1.51 -12.02 16.26
N PHE A 16 -0.91 -11.07 16.97
CA PHE A 16 0.07 -10.13 16.41
C PHE A 16 1.46 -10.38 16.98
N THR A 17 2.36 -10.87 16.12
CA THR A 17 3.74 -11.20 16.49
C THR A 17 4.48 -9.93 16.94
N ALA A 18 4.90 -9.91 18.22
CA ALA A 18 5.81 -8.90 18.74
C ALA A 18 7.19 -9.04 18.09
N SER A 19 7.87 -7.92 17.81
CA SER A 19 9.19 -7.94 17.20
C SER A 19 10.03 -6.73 17.59
N THR A 20 11.28 -6.97 17.98
CA THR A 20 12.27 -5.91 18.24
C THR A 20 12.58 -5.10 16.98
N ALA A 21 12.35 -5.65 15.79
CA ALA A 21 12.47 -4.97 14.51
C ALA A 21 11.73 -3.63 14.46
N PHE A 22 10.48 -3.60 14.92
CA PHE A 22 9.67 -2.38 14.92
C PHE A 22 10.32 -1.29 15.79
N ALA A 23 10.76 -1.64 17.00
CA ALA A 23 11.42 -0.70 17.92
C ALA A 23 12.79 -0.23 17.41
N ILE A 24 13.53 -1.08 16.71
CA ILE A 24 14.81 -0.74 16.08
C ILE A 24 14.57 0.24 14.91
N THR A 25 13.63 -0.05 14.01
CA THR A 25 13.25 0.85 12.91
C THR A 25 12.75 2.20 13.44
N ALA A 26 11.91 2.22 14.49
CA ALA A 26 11.40 3.45 15.08
C ALA A 26 12.50 4.34 15.67
N ARG A 27 13.49 3.74 16.36
CA ARG A 27 14.69 4.47 16.79
C ARG A 27 15.49 5.00 15.61
N GLY A 28 15.68 4.19 14.56
CA GLY A 28 16.35 4.62 13.33
C GLY A 28 15.72 5.86 12.68
N TRP A 29 14.38 5.98 12.70
CA TRP A 29 13.67 7.18 12.28
C TRP A 29 13.89 8.37 13.23
N ARG A 30 13.78 8.19 14.56
CA ARG A 30 14.09 9.25 15.54
C ARG A 30 15.51 9.78 15.37
N ASP A 31 16.49 8.89 15.27
CA ASP A 31 17.89 9.24 15.07
C ASP A 31 18.09 9.99 13.75
N TYR A 32 17.39 9.58 12.68
CA TYR A 32 17.42 10.29 11.40
C TYR A 32 16.79 11.68 11.45
N PHE A 33 15.74 11.89 12.26
CA PHE A 33 15.18 13.22 12.46
C PHE A 33 16.11 14.12 13.27
N LEU A 34 16.65 13.65 14.39
CA LEU A 34 17.32 14.49 15.39
C LEU A 34 18.81 14.76 15.10
N LEU A 35 19.54 13.80 14.51
CA LEU A 35 20.98 13.96 14.30
C LEU A 35 21.28 14.90 13.14
N GLU A 36 22.35 15.70 13.28
CA GLU A 36 22.79 16.72 12.30
C GLU A 36 23.00 16.16 10.89
N GLY A 37 23.56 14.96 10.77
CA GLY A 37 23.74 14.29 9.48
C GLY A 37 22.48 13.61 8.92
N GLY A 38 21.34 13.74 9.58
CA GLY A 38 20.00 13.34 9.13
C GLY A 38 19.22 14.56 8.68
N LEU A 39 18.06 14.83 9.28
CA LEU A 39 17.31 16.08 9.08
C LEU A 39 17.65 17.18 10.11
N GLY A 40 18.27 16.84 11.24
CA GLY A 40 18.71 17.80 12.27
C GLY A 40 17.59 18.66 12.85
N ILE A 41 16.37 18.13 13.01
CA ILE A 41 15.26 18.88 13.61
C ILE A 41 15.46 18.98 15.14
N PRO A 42 15.09 20.09 15.79
CA PRO A 42 15.11 20.21 17.25
C PRO A 42 14.24 19.14 17.92
N GLU A 43 14.64 18.66 19.10
CA GLU A 43 13.95 17.57 19.81
C GLU A 43 12.51 17.95 20.21
N GLU A 44 12.27 19.22 20.54
CA GLU A 44 10.92 19.73 20.81
C GLU A 44 10.00 19.71 19.58
N ASN A 45 10.53 19.47 18.37
CA ASN A 45 9.78 19.30 17.13
C ASN A 45 9.59 17.81 16.76
N LEU A 46 9.93 16.86 17.63
CA LEU A 46 9.63 15.44 17.48
C LEU A 46 8.72 14.94 18.62
N LEU A 47 7.53 14.42 18.28
CA LEU A 47 6.65 13.72 19.21
C LEU A 47 6.87 12.20 19.13
N TRP A 48 7.28 11.60 20.25
CA TRP A 48 7.48 10.15 20.37
C TRP A 48 6.29 9.46 21.05
N MET A 49 5.47 8.79 20.24
CA MET A 49 4.28 8.01 20.61
C MET A 49 4.46 6.49 20.43
N PHE A 50 5.60 6.04 19.92
CA PHE A 50 5.89 4.61 19.75
C PHE A 50 6.00 3.88 21.11
N ASP A 51 5.37 2.70 21.21
CA ASP A 51 5.24 1.87 22.42
C ASP A 51 4.56 2.58 23.62
N ARG A 52 3.70 3.57 23.37
CA ARG A 52 2.83 4.15 24.41
C ARG A 52 1.65 3.22 24.73
N ASP A 53 1.33 3.12 26.02
CA ASP A 53 0.22 2.33 26.57
C ASP A 53 -1.09 3.13 26.72
N SER A 54 -1.09 4.38 26.25
CA SER A 54 -2.27 5.26 26.18
C SER A 54 -3.22 4.85 25.05
N SER A 55 -4.51 5.11 25.22
CA SER A 55 -5.56 4.74 24.27
C SER A 55 -5.42 5.44 22.90
N SER A 56 -6.13 4.94 21.89
CA SER A 56 -6.27 5.58 20.57
C SER A 56 -6.58 7.07 20.66
N ASP A 57 -7.55 7.41 21.51
CA ASP A 57 -8.12 8.75 21.63
C ASP A 57 -7.14 9.68 22.35
N GLU A 58 -6.46 9.19 23.39
CA GLU A 58 -5.38 9.91 24.07
C GLU A 58 -4.19 10.16 23.14
N GLN A 59 -3.81 9.17 22.30
CA GLN A 59 -2.72 9.33 21.35
C GLN A 59 -3.08 10.35 20.25
N LEU A 60 -4.27 10.25 19.66
CA LEU A 60 -4.75 11.21 18.68
C LEU A 60 -4.85 12.62 19.28
N ALA A 61 -5.47 12.78 20.45
CA ALA A 61 -5.57 14.07 21.14
C ALA A 61 -4.19 14.70 21.36
N ARG A 62 -3.19 13.93 21.82
CA ARG A 62 -1.83 14.43 22.02
C ARG A 62 -1.12 14.79 20.71
N VAL A 63 -1.34 14.04 19.62
CA VAL A 63 -0.82 14.39 18.28
C VAL A 63 -1.43 15.71 17.80
N GLY A 64 -2.74 15.90 17.94
CA GLY A 64 -3.42 17.13 17.55
C GLY A 64 -2.98 18.34 18.36
N GLU A 65 -2.84 18.19 19.69
CA GLU A 65 -2.29 19.20 20.58
C GLU A 65 -0.87 19.61 20.15
N PHE A 66 0.04 18.64 20.02
CA PHE A 66 1.42 18.87 19.58
C PHE A 66 1.50 19.61 18.23
N LEU A 67 0.71 19.20 17.22
CA LEU A 67 0.72 19.86 15.92
C LEU A 67 0.26 21.33 16.01
N ARG A 68 -0.79 21.63 16.82
CA ARG A 68 -1.24 23.01 17.07
C ARG A 68 -0.21 23.83 17.86
N GLU A 69 0.39 23.25 18.91
CA GLU A 69 1.49 23.86 19.70
C GLU A 69 2.67 24.25 18.82
N ARG A 70 3.13 23.33 17.95
CA ARG A 70 4.28 23.57 17.06
C ARG A 70 3.95 24.55 15.94
N SER A 71 2.79 24.41 15.31
CA SER A 71 2.24 25.37 14.34
C SER A 71 2.28 26.80 14.90
N THR A 72 1.85 26.98 16.15
CA THR A 72 1.86 28.29 16.84
C THR A 72 3.30 28.74 17.17
N SER A 73 4.11 27.86 17.77
CA SER A 73 5.48 28.18 18.21
C SER A 73 6.41 28.55 17.04
N LEU A 74 6.26 27.88 15.91
CA LEU A 74 7.01 28.13 14.68
C LEU A 74 6.42 29.26 13.81
N ARG A 75 5.30 29.88 14.25
CA ARG A 75 4.56 30.95 13.54
C ARG A 75 4.00 30.52 12.17
N CYS A 76 3.82 29.23 11.94
CA CYS A 76 3.21 28.64 10.76
C CYS A 76 1.68 28.60 10.92
N ALA A 77 0.98 29.70 10.64
CA ALA A 77 -0.47 29.78 10.88
C ALA A 77 -1.26 28.67 10.14
N ARG A 78 -2.02 27.86 10.89
CA ARG A 78 -2.72 26.64 10.39
C ARG A 78 -1.81 25.66 9.63
N GLY A 79 -0.50 25.67 9.91
CA GLY A 79 0.50 24.86 9.23
C GLY A 79 1.10 25.45 7.94
N GLU A 80 0.81 26.70 7.56
CA GLU A 80 1.43 27.33 6.37
C GLU A 80 2.97 27.34 6.46
N GLY A 81 3.64 26.83 5.43
CA GLY A 81 5.11 26.64 5.41
C GLY A 81 5.62 25.53 6.33
N LEU A 82 4.75 24.75 6.98
CA LEU A 82 5.12 23.65 7.86
C LEU A 82 5.09 22.31 7.09
N LEU A 83 6.25 21.66 6.98
CA LEU A 83 6.33 20.24 6.63
C LEU A 83 6.16 19.38 7.89
N VAL A 84 5.16 18.51 7.86
CA VAL A 84 4.81 17.53 8.90
C VAL A 84 5.19 16.13 8.43
N PHE A 85 5.95 15.40 9.25
CA PHE A 85 6.16 13.96 9.10
C PHE A 85 5.29 13.19 10.08
N PHE A 86 4.61 12.15 9.59
CA PHE A 86 3.94 11.17 10.45
C PHE A 86 4.41 9.78 10.06
N ILE A 87 5.09 9.11 10.98
CA ILE A 87 5.68 7.80 10.79
C ILE A 87 4.91 6.81 11.66
N TYR A 88 4.26 5.81 11.05
CA TYR A 88 3.72 4.65 11.75
C TYR A 88 4.57 3.41 11.47
N ILE A 89 4.86 2.62 12.51
CA ILE A 89 5.63 1.38 12.42
C ILE A 89 4.95 0.31 13.27
N GLY A 90 4.57 -0.83 12.67
CA GLY A 90 3.88 -1.90 13.38
C GLY A 90 2.94 -2.69 12.48
N HIS A 91 1.91 -3.30 13.09
CA HIS A 91 0.89 -4.04 12.34
C HIS A 91 -0.21 -3.12 11.81
N GLY A 92 -0.60 -3.35 10.56
CA GLY A 92 -1.74 -2.70 9.91
C GLY A 92 -2.69 -3.75 9.36
N THR A 93 -3.99 -3.47 9.43
CA THR A 93 -5.06 -4.41 9.06
C THR A 93 -6.35 -3.65 8.74
N PHE A 94 -7.43 -4.39 8.50
CA PHE A 94 -8.80 -3.87 8.30
C PHE A 94 -9.70 -4.38 9.43
N ILE A 95 -10.78 -3.65 9.73
CA ILE A 95 -11.80 -4.07 10.71
C ILE A 95 -12.72 -5.14 10.09
N ASP A 96 -13.08 -4.96 8.83
CA ASP A 96 -13.82 -5.87 7.96
C ASP A 96 -13.45 -5.66 6.46
N ALA A 97 -13.98 -6.48 5.55
CA ALA A 97 -13.65 -6.48 4.12
C ALA A 97 -14.13 -5.25 3.30
N LYS A 98 -14.84 -4.29 3.91
CA LYS A 98 -15.27 -3.01 3.33
C LYS A 98 -14.82 -1.80 4.18
N SER A 99 -14.07 -2.03 5.26
CA SER A 99 -13.76 -1.03 6.29
C SER A 99 -12.53 -0.15 6.03
N ASP A 100 -12.41 0.87 6.88
CA ASP A 100 -11.21 1.70 7.03
C ASP A 100 -9.95 0.87 7.34
N TYR A 101 -8.83 1.25 6.73
CA TYR A 101 -7.52 0.73 7.12
C TYR A 101 -7.12 1.26 8.51
N ILE A 102 -6.72 0.33 9.38
CA ILE A 102 -6.32 0.59 10.76
C ILE A 102 -4.87 0.22 11.04
N VAL A 103 -4.27 0.94 11.97
CA VAL A 103 -2.92 0.71 12.48
C VAL A 103 -2.96 0.41 13.98
N LEU A 104 -2.29 -0.66 14.42
CA LEU A 104 -2.45 -1.21 15.77
C LEU A 104 -1.47 -0.60 16.78
N LEU A 105 -1.97 -0.31 17.98
CA LEU A 105 -1.22 0.23 19.09
C LEU A 105 -0.92 -0.86 20.13
N GLY A 106 0.15 -0.67 20.92
CA GLY A 106 0.56 -1.63 21.95
C GLY A 106 -0.34 -1.64 23.19
N ALA A 107 -1.22 -0.64 23.33
CA ALA A 107 -2.20 -0.53 24.40
C ALA A 107 -3.34 -1.56 24.25
N ARG A 108 -4.00 -1.91 25.36
CA ARG A 108 -5.22 -2.74 25.34
C ARG A 108 -6.40 -1.95 24.77
N GLY A 109 -7.17 -2.57 23.89
CA GLY A 109 -8.40 -2.00 23.35
C GLY A 109 -9.56 -2.08 24.36
N HIS A 110 -10.63 -1.35 24.07
CA HIS A 110 -11.89 -1.40 24.85
C HIS A 110 -12.70 -2.67 24.58
N LEU A 111 -12.46 -3.35 23.46
CA LEU A 111 -13.04 -4.66 23.14
C LEU A 111 -12.13 -5.76 23.69
N GLU A 112 -12.72 -6.72 24.40
CA GLU A 112 -11.96 -7.80 25.04
C GLU A 112 -11.07 -8.55 24.03
N ASN A 113 -9.79 -8.70 24.36
CA ASN A 113 -8.76 -9.38 23.57
C ASN A 113 -8.33 -8.71 22.25
N LEU A 114 -8.81 -7.50 21.92
CA LEU A 114 -8.26 -6.72 20.80
C LEU A 114 -7.25 -5.67 21.29
N PRO A 115 -6.15 -5.42 20.55
CA PRO A 115 -5.32 -4.23 20.78
C PRO A 115 -6.10 -2.95 20.48
N SER A 116 -5.67 -1.84 21.06
CA SER A 116 -6.13 -0.51 20.63
C SER A 116 -5.63 -0.22 19.21
N PHE A 117 -6.32 0.62 18.45
CA PHE A 117 -6.00 0.92 17.05
C PHE A 117 -6.38 2.35 16.69
N ILE A 118 -5.75 2.88 15.65
CA ILE A 118 -6.11 4.17 15.05
C ILE A 118 -6.57 3.90 13.62
N ARG A 119 -7.70 4.47 13.19
CA ARG A 119 -8.06 4.50 11.76
C ARG A 119 -7.24 5.58 11.08
N VAL A 120 -6.68 5.29 9.90
CA VAL A 120 -5.84 6.29 9.22
C VAL A 120 -6.68 7.50 8.74
N ALA A 121 -7.99 7.31 8.52
CA ALA A 121 -8.95 8.40 8.33
C ALA A 121 -9.01 9.39 9.52
N ASP A 122 -8.91 8.92 10.77
CA ASP A 122 -8.89 9.80 11.95
C ASP A 122 -7.61 10.65 11.98
N VAL A 123 -6.47 10.08 11.55
CA VAL A 123 -5.21 10.81 11.41
C VAL A 123 -5.32 11.89 10.32
N ALA A 124 -5.91 11.55 9.17
CA ALA A 124 -6.11 12.50 8.08
C ALA A 124 -7.02 13.67 8.48
N GLY A 125 -8.16 13.37 9.12
CA GLY A 125 -9.09 14.38 9.64
C GLY A 125 -8.44 15.28 10.70
N LEU A 126 -7.70 14.69 11.65
CA LEU A 126 -6.97 15.43 12.67
C LEU A 126 -5.89 16.37 12.10
N MET A 127 -5.17 15.93 11.06
CA MET A 127 -4.19 16.80 10.38
C MET A 127 -4.86 17.94 9.62
N GLU A 128 -6.02 17.70 9.00
CA GLU A 128 -6.77 18.74 8.33
C GLU A 128 -7.36 19.75 9.34
N GLU A 129 -7.77 19.32 10.53
CA GLU A 129 -8.22 20.21 11.60
C GLU A 129 -7.06 21.03 12.20
N ALA A 130 -5.97 20.36 12.61
CA ALA A 130 -4.87 20.98 13.35
C ALA A 130 -3.95 21.85 12.47
N VAL A 131 -3.68 21.40 11.23
CA VAL A 131 -2.65 21.96 10.33
C VAL A 131 -3.10 21.90 8.86
N SER A 132 -4.29 22.43 8.58
CA SER A 132 -4.94 22.41 7.24
C SER A 132 -4.07 22.88 6.07
N ARG A 133 -3.10 23.77 6.31
CA ARG A 133 -2.22 24.38 5.28
C ARG A 133 -0.77 23.86 5.32
N SER A 134 -0.54 22.70 5.94
CA SER A 134 0.77 22.03 5.94
C SER A 134 1.02 21.17 4.69
N SER A 135 2.30 21.02 4.34
CA SER A 135 2.77 19.92 3.50
C SER A 135 2.97 18.69 4.40
N ARG A 136 2.56 17.50 3.97
CA ARG A 136 2.56 16.29 4.82
C ARG A 136 3.25 15.12 4.13
N ILE A 137 4.21 14.50 4.81
CA ILE A 137 4.80 13.21 4.42
C ILE A 137 4.40 12.16 5.46
N ILE A 138 3.56 11.23 5.03
CA ILE A 138 3.11 10.10 5.82
C ILE A 138 3.98 8.89 5.44
N VAL A 139 4.47 8.13 6.42
CA VAL A 139 5.21 6.89 6.19
C VAL A 139 4.55 5.77 6.99
N LEU A 140 4.17 4.69 6.31
CA LEU A 140 3.45 3.57 6.88
C LEU A 140 4.27 2.29 6.72
N ASP A 141 5.03 1.94 7.76
CA ASP A 141 5.79 0.69 7.87
C ASP A 141 4.93 -0.42 8.47
N SER A 142 3.97 -0.88 7.65
CA SER A 142 2.93 -1.84 8.02
C SER A 142 2.38 -2.59 6.80
N CYS A 143 1.79 -3.76 7.04
CA CYS A 143 1.12 -4.56 6.00
C CYS A 143 -0.05 -3.81 5.36
N PHE A 144 -0.28 -4.02 4.06
CA PHE A 144 -1.42 -3.47 3.30
C PHE A 144 -1.52 -1.94 3.29
N ALA A 145 -0.42 -1.24 3.61
CA ALA A 145 -0.39 0.22 3.79
C ALA A 145 -0.84 1.03 2.56
N GLY A 146 -0.74 0.47 1.35
CA GLY A 146 -1.32 1.07 0.13
C GLY A 146 -2.81 1.39 0.24
N ALA A 147 -3.59 0.64 1.05
CA ALA A 147 -5.01 0.90 1.24
C ALA A 147 -5.32 2.19 2.04
N ALA A 148 -4.34 2.72 2.79
CA ALA A 148 -4.51 3.95 3.57
C ALA A 148 -4.60 5.23 2.71
N VAL A 149 -4.26 5.14 1.42
CA VAL A 149 -4.15 6.30 0.51
C VAL A 149 -5.50 6.99 0.30
N SER A 150 -6.58 6.22 0.23
CA SER A 150 -7.95 6.74 0.06
C SER A 150 -8.38 7.64 1.22
N SER A 151 -7.93 7.36 2.45
CA SER A 151 -8.19 8.19 3.63
C SER A 151 -7.61 9.60 3.55
N PHE A 152 -6.66 9.86 2.64
CA PHE A 152 -6.07 11.17 2.40
C PHE A 152 -6.53 11.82 1.07
N MET A 153 -7.40 11.15 0.31
CA MET A 153 -8.06 11.76 -0.85
C MET A 153 -9.20 12.63 -0.35
N SER A 154 -9.28 13.88 -0.85
CA SER A 154 -10.44 14.73 -0.59
C SER A 154 -11.71 14.11 -1.18
N ASP A 155 -12.85 14.25 -0.49
CA ASP A 155 -14.15 13.86 -1.02
C ASP A 155 -14.39 14.49 -2.40
N PRO A 156 -14.72 13.70 -3.46
CA PRO A 156 -15.03 14.21 -4.79
C PRO A 156 -16.08 15.34 -4.80
N ALA A 157 -17.03 15.34 -3.86
CA ALA A 157 -18.06 16.37 -3.74
C ALA A 157 -17.53 17.78 -3.41
N VAL A 158 -16.27 17.89 -2.96
CA VAL A 158 -15.61 19.18 -2.62
C VAL A 158 -14.75 19.71 -3.77
N LEU A 159 -14.59 18.96 -4.87
CA LEU A 159 -13.70 19.32 -5.99
C LEU A 159 -14.39 20.08 -7.14
N GLU A 160 -15.72 20.26 -7.12
CA GLU A 160 -16.41 21.19 -8.02
C GLU A 160 -16.25 22.66 -7.59
N GLY A 161 -15.09 23.27 -7.88
CA GLY A 161 -14.96 24.72 -7.67
C GLY A 161 -13.65 25.41 -8.00
N ILE A 162 -12.50 24.70 -7.99
CA ILE A 162 -11.19 25.37 -8.07
C ILE A 162 -10.37 24.85 -9.26
N LYS A 163 -10.57 25.48 -10.42
CA LYS A 163 -9.53 25.62 -11.46
C LYS A 163 -9.00 27.03 -11.41
N VAL A 164 -7.82 27.23 -10.81
CA VAL A 164 -7.10 28.52 -10.87
C VAL A 164 -5.73 28.31 -11.49
N GLN A 165 -5.52 29.03 -12.60
CA GLN A 165 -4.32 29.02 -13.41
C GLN A 165 -3.25 29.92 -12.76
N GLN A 166 -2.50 29.42 -11.76
CA GLN A 166 -1.37 30.15 -11.16
C GLN A 166 -0.10 29.31 -11.09
N MET A 167 0.50 29.08 -12.26
CA MET A 167 1.93 28.84 -12.38
C MET A 167 2.65 30.19 -12.49
N LEU A 168 3.28 30.61 -11.40
CA LEU A 168 4.39 31.57 -11.22
C LEU A 168 4.33 32.00 -9.74
N ASP A 169 5.47 31.99 -9.04
CA ASP A 169 5.63 32.31 -7.61
C ASP A 169 5.01 31.33 -6.59
N LEU A 170 5.01 30.01 -6.87
CA LEU A 170 4.71 28.99 -5.86
C LEU A 170 5.84 28.88 -4.82
N ASP A 171 5.50 29.04 -3.54
CA ASP A 171 6.38 28.69 -2.41
C ASP A 171 6.72 27.19 -2.47
N PRO A 172 8.00 26.78 -2.35
CA PRO A 172 8.40 25.37 -2.36
C PRO A 172 7.85 24.53 -1.18
N MET A 173 7.13 25.12 -0.23
CA MET A 173 6.47 24.45 0.91
C MET A 173 4.95 24.70 0.91
N SER A 174 4.33 24.61 -0.27
CA SER A 174 2.89 24.76 -0.46
C SER A 174 2.10 23.49 -0.09
N THR A 175 0.76 23.54 -0.12
CA THR A 175 -0.07 22.49 0.48
C THR A 175 -0.10 21.20 -0.34
N GLY A 176 0.01 20.05 0.34
CA GLY A 176 -0.03 18.73 -0.27
C GLY A 176 0.23 17.58 0.70
N VAL A 177 -0.11 16.37 0.28
CA VAL A 177 0.06 15.12 1.06
C VAL A 177 0.70 14.06 0.17
N SER A 178 1.77 13.45 0.68
CA SER A 178 2.40 12.26 0.10
C SER A 178 2.48 11.14 1.13
N VAL A 179 2.22 9.92 0.70
CA VAL A 179 2.22 8.71 1.54
C VAL A 179 3.25 7.73 0.98
N LEU A 180 4.22 7.34 1.79
CA LEU A 180 5.19 6.28 1.52
C LEU A 180 4.77 5.00 2.25
N CYS A 181 4.31 4.00 1.52
CA CYS A 181 3.82 2.72 2.05
C CYS A 181 4.91 1.64 1.96
N ALA A 182 5.00 0.76 2.96
CA ALA A 182 5.94 -0.36 2.96
C ALA A 182 5.65 -1.43 1.91
N ALA A 183 4.36 -1.64 1.64
CA ALA A 183 3.85 -2.61 0.69
C ALA A 183 2.61 -2.04 -0.01
N SER A 184 2.25 -2.68 -1.12
CA SER A 184 0.96 -2.53 -1.80
C SER A 184 -0.21 -2.83 -0.86
N LYS A 185 -1.44 -2.60 -1.32
CA LYS A 185 -2.66 -3.02 -0.61
C LYS A 185 -2.81 -4.56 -0.48
N ASP A 186 -2.07 -5.35 -1.26
CA ASP A 186 -2.26 -6.82 -1.40
C ASP A 186 -1.10 -7.67 -0.86
N ASP A 187 -0.01 -7.03 -0.40
CA ASP A 187 1.20 -7.71 0.05
C ASP A 187 1.54 -7.35 1.51
N PRO A 188 1.98 -8.33 2.32
CA PRO A 188 2.38 -8.07 3.71
C PRO A 188 3.78 -7.44 3.77
N ALA A 189 4.00 -6.61 4.79
CA ALA A 189 5.34 -6.19 5.19
C ALA A 189 6.13 -7.39 5.77
N GLN A 190 7.46 -7.34 5.69
CA GLN A 190 8.35 -8.43 6.08
C GLN A 190 9.53 -7.93 6.92
N PHE A 191 10.16 -8.82 7.70
CA PHE A 191 11.39 -8.57 8.47
C PHE A 191 12.62 -9.08 7.71
N ASP A 192 13.83 -8.62 8.09
CA ASP A 192 15.07 -9.28 7.63
C ASP A 192 15.17 -10.70 8.19
N ASP A 193 16.00 -11.56 7.56
CA ASP A 193 16.21 -12.96 7.95
C ASP A 193 16.62 -13.15 9.44
N GLN A 194 17.00 -12.07 10.12
CA GLN A 194 17.43 -12.03 11.52
C GLN A 194 16.40 -11.37 12.46
N GLY A 195 15.26 -10.89 11.97
CA GLY A 195 14.20 -10.25 12.77
C GLY A 195 14.62 -8.95 13.46
N ARG A 196 15.67 -8.27 12.98
CA ARG A 196 16.25 -7.07 13.57
C ARG A 196 15.69 -5.77 12.99
N TYR A 197 15.17 -5.81 11.77
CA TYR A 197 14.55 -4.65 11.13
C TYR A 197 13.35 -5.07 10.27
N THR A 198 12.40 -4.15 10.09
CA THR A 198 11.46 -4.20 8.97
C THR A 198 12.24 -4.01 7.66
N LEU A 199 11.96 -4.81 6.62
CA LEU A 199 12.72 -4.73 5.37
C LEU A 199 12.57 -3.37 4.70
N PHE A 200 11.35 -2.84 4.64
CA PHE A 200 11.07 -1.51 4.13
C PHE A 200 11.79 -0.43 4.95
N GLY A 201 11.59 -0.41 6.28
CA GLY A 201 12.20 0.58 7.16
C GLY A 201 13.73 0.58 7.06
N ASN A 202 14.35 -0.59 7.03
CA ASN A 202 15.79 -0.75 6.81
C ASN A 202 16.24 -0.23 5.44
N ALA A 203 15.53 -0.56 4.36
CA ALA A 203 15.88 -0.11 3.01
C ALA A 203 15.78 1.43 2.90
N VAL A 204 14.69 2.03 3.40
CA VAL A 204 14.49 3.48 3.41
C VAL A 204 15.55 4.18 4.26
N LEU A 205 15.75 3.76 5.51
CA LEU A 205 16.78 4.33 6.39
C LEU A 205 18.19 4.13 5.82
N THR A 206 18.45 3.02 5.13
CA THR A 206 19.73 2.78 4.45
C THR A 206 19.98 3.80 3.34
N VAL A 207 18.97 4.11 2.51
CA VAL A 207 19.06 5.17 1.48
C VAL A 207 19.26 6.54 2.11
N LEU A 208 18.48 6.87 3.13
CA LEU A 208 18.53 8.16 3.83
C LEU A 208 19.90 8.39 4.50
N TRP A 209 20.47 7.40 5.18
CA TRP A 209 21.76 7.51 5.86
C TRP A 209 22.97 7.41 4.94
N ARG A 210 22.94 6.53 3.92
CA ARG A 210 24.08 6.34 3.02
C ARG A 210 24.09 7.33 1.85
N GLY A 211 22.95 7.94 1.54
CA GLY A 211 22.73 8.70 0.32
C GLY A 211 22.79 7.81 -0.93
N VAL A 212 22.68 8.44 -2.10
CA VAL A 212 22.79 7.77 -3.40
C VAL A 212 23.82 8.47 -4.30
N PRO A 213 24.59 7.72 -5.12
CA PRO A 213 25.58 8.33 -6.02
C PRO A 213 24.95 9.35 -6.96
N GLY A 214 25.59 10.51 -7.10
CA GLY A 214 25.18 11.56 -8.04
C GLY A 214 25.39 12.97 -7.48
N ASN A 215 25.11 13.98 -8.32
CA ASN A 215 25.39 15.38 -7.97
C ASN A 215 24.30 16.06 -7.11
N ALA A 216 23.12 15.45 -6.97
CA ALA A 216 22.02 15.99 -6.17
C ALA A 216 22.43 16.10 -4.69
N LYS A 217 22.26 17.29 -4.08
CA LYS A 217 22.58 17.54 -2.66
C LYS A 217 21.53 17.02 -1.69
N ARG A 218 20.29 16.87 -2.17
CA ARG A 218 19.14 16.33 -1.45
C ARG A 218 18.44 15.33 -2.36
N LEU A 219 17.46 14.60 -1.83
CA LEU A 219 16.67 13.57 -2.48
C LEU A 219 15.20 13.87 -2.21
N SER A 220 14.36 13.67 -3.22
CA SER A 220 12.91 13.63 -3.08
C SER A 220 12.43 12.30 -2.50
N LEU A 221 11.19 12.24 -1.99
CA LEU A 221 10.59 10.99 -1.49
C LEU A 221 10.49 9.93 -2.59
N ARG A 222 10.17 10.33 -3.84
CA ARG A 222 10.17 9.42 -5.00
C ARG A 222 11.57 8.85 -5.27
N ARG A 223 12.63 9.65 -5.11
CA ARG A 223 14.02 9.18 -5.22
C ARG A 223 14.34 8.15 -4.14
N VAL A 224 14.02 8.45 -2.88
CA VAL A 224 14.20 7.55 -1.73
C VAL A 224 13.47 6.23 -1.94
N CYS A 225 12.19 6.26 -2.35
CA CYS A 225 11.40 5.07 -2.63
C CYS A 225 12.01 4.20 -3.75
N ARG A 226 12.37 4.80 -4.89
CA ARG A 226 13.01 4.07 -6.00
C ARG A 226 14.29 3.38 -5.53
N ASP A 227 15.17 4.08 -4.83
CA ASP A 227 16.43 3.49 -4.41
C ASP A 227 16.26 2.47 -3.27
N ALA A 228 15.22 2.60 -2.44
CA ALA A 228 14.83 1.58 -1.47
C ALA A 228 14.31 0.31 -2.15
N ARG A 229 13.47 0.43 -3.19
CA ARG A 229 13.08 -0.71 -4.07
C ARG A 229 14.31 -1.38 -4.68
N ASN A 230 15.29 -0.59 -5.17
CA ASN A 230 16.53 -1.13 -5.75
C ASN A 230 17.37 -1.92 -4.73
N LEU A 231 17.33 -1.57 -3.44
CA LEU A 231 17.99 -2.34 -2.37
C LEU A 231 17.23 -3.64 -2.03
N LEU A 232 15.91 -3.67 -2.20
CA LEU A 232 15.08 -4.85 -1.95
C LEU A 232 15.07 -5.82 -3.14
N GLY A 233 15.28 -5.36 -4.37
CA GLY A 233 15.23 -6.24 -5.55
C GLY A 233 13.81 -6.60 -5.98
N SER A 234 13.65 -7.66 -6.77
CA SER A 234 12.55 -7.73 -7.76
C SER A 234 11.75 -9.05 -7.86
N ALA A 235 11.60 -9.84 -6.78
CA ALA A 235 10.91 -11.14 -6.91
C ALA A 235 10.06 -11.65 -5.72
N ALA A 236 10.29 -11.23 -4.47
CA ALA A 236 9.55 -11.77 -3.31
C ALA A 236 9.43 -10.82 -2.10
N LEU A 237 9.95 -9.59 -2.22
CA LEU A 237 10.04 -8.64 -1.11
C LEU A 237 8.99 -7.53 -1.26
N PRO A 238 8.59 -6.87 -0.15
CA PRO A 238 7.67 -5.74 -0.19
C PRO A 238 8.16 -4.70 -1.20
N THR A 239 7.27 -4.24 -2.06
CA THR A 239 7.58 -3.15 -3.00
C THR A 239 7.10 -1.84 -2.37
N PRO A 240 7.98 -1.00 -1.82
CA PRO A 240 7.61 0.31 -1.30
C PRO A 240 6.82 1.12 -2.33
N GLU A 241 5.87 1.96 -1.94
CA GLU A 241 5.09 2.79 -2.87
C GLU A 241 4.99 4.23 -2.41
N VAL A 242 4.94 5.17 -3.37
CA VAL A 242 4.72 6.60 -3.08
C VAL A 242 3.48 7.08 -3.82
N HIS A 243 2.48 7.45 -3.02
CA HIS A 243 1.19 7.97 -3.43
C HIS A 243 1.07 9.44 -3.05
N SER A 244 0.37 10.24 -3.86
CA SER A 244 0.21 11.68 -3.63
C SER A 244 -1.26 12.11 -3.72
N PRO A 245 -2.11 11.71 -2.76
CA PRO A 245 -3.56 11.81 -2.86
C PRO A 245 -4.13 13.24 -2.81
N LYS A 246 -3.33 14.24 -2.38
CA LYS A 246 -3.71 15.66 -2.37
C LYS A 246 -2.52 16.49 -2.85
N GLN A 247 -2.61 17.03 -4.06
CA GLN A 247 -1.57 17.86 -4.71
C GLN A 247 -2.12 19.27 -4.98
N SER A 248 -2.72 19.92 -3.98
CA SER A 248 -3.44 21.18 -4.15
C SER A 248 -2.56 22.30 -4.70
N ASP A 249 -1.31 22.40 -4.23
CA ASP A 249 -0.34 23.39 -4.71
C ASP A 249 1.00 22.76 -5.14
N CYS A 250 1.45 21.69 -4.47
CA CYS A 250 2.61 20.90 -4.87
C CYS A 250 2.47 19.43 -4.47
N ASP A 251 3.39 18.60 -4.95
CA ASP A 251 3.58 17.23 -4.48
C ASP A 251 4.81 17.15 -3.55
N PRO A 252 4.62 16.98 -2.22
CA PRO A 252 5.73 16.82 -1.29
C PRO A 252 6.68 15.66 -1.63
N ALA A 253 6.24 14.69 -2.45
CA ALA A 253 7.04 13.56 -2.85
C ALA A 253 8.16 13.92 -3.83
N ASP A 254 8.00 15.01 -4.57
CA ASP A 254 8.94 15.49 -5.59
C ASP A 254 9.84 16.63 -5.09
N VAL A 255 9.56 17.19 -3.91
CA VAL A 255 10.42 18.18 -3.26
C VAL A 255 11.69 17.51 -2.70
N ASP A 256 12.85 18.08 -2.99
CA ASP A 256 14.17 17.59 -2.59
C ASP A 256 14.45 17.82 -1.08
N ILE A 257 13.80 17.03 -0.22
CA ILE A 257 13.77 17.23 1.23
C ILE A 257 14.94 16.53 1.96
N PHE A 258 15.33 15.31 1.58
CA PHE A 258 16.23 14.49 2.38
C PHE A 258 17.71 14.72 2.01
N PRO A 259 18.64 15.04 2.94
CA PRO A 259 20.05 15.25 2.58
C PRO A 259 20.71 14.04 1.90
N ASN A 260 21.47 14.28 0.83
CA ASN A 260 22.22 13.24 0.12
C ASN A 260 23.70 13.24 0.52
N ARG A 261 24.08 12.35 1.45
CA ARG A 261 25.47 12.22 1.91
C ARG A 261 26.46 11.78 0.84
N ARG A 262 26.02 11.17 -0.27
CA ARG A 262 26.87 10.75 -1.40
C ARG A 262 27.03 11.81 -2.49
N SER A 263 26.59 13.04 -2.24
CA SER A 263 26.85 14.18 -3.13
C SER A 263 28.33 14.60 -3.03
N PRO A 264 29.09 14.71 -4.15
CA PRO A 264 30.48 15.18 -4.14
C PRO A 264 30.69 16.59 -3.57
N ARG A 265 29.62 17.39 -3.45
CA ARG A 265 29.66 18.71 -2.80
C ARG A 265 29.47 18.65 -1.28
N PHE A 266 29.06 17.52 -0.72
CA PHE A 266 28.94 17.32 0.74
C PHE A 266 30.32 17.03 1.38
N GLU A 267 31.23 16.38 0.64
CA GLU A 267 32.61 16.06 1.07
C GLU A 267 33.43 17.30 1.49
N TRP A 268 33.06 18.50 1.04
CA TRP A 268 33.73 19.75 1.38
C TRP A 268 33.54 20.16 2.85
N HIS A 269 32.52 19.67 3.55
CA HIS A 269 32.40 19.88 5.01
C HIS A 269 33.11 18.78 5.81
N THR A 270 33.01 17.50 5.38
CA THR A 270 33.70 16.39 6.06
C THR A 270 35.23 16.53 6.02
N LYS A 271 35.79 17.17 4.99
CA LYS A 271 37.23 17.45 4.91
C LYS A 271 37.77 18.38 6.02
N TYR A 272 36.92 19.17 6.68
CA TYR A 272 37.32 20.13 7.72
C TYR A 272 36.78 19.83 9.13
N LEU A 273 35.86 18.86 9.28
CA LEU A 273 35.30 18.44 10.58
C LEU A 273 35.81 17.07 11.06
N GLY A 274 36.79 16.50 10.36
CA GLY A 274 37.33 15.17 10.64
C GLY A 274 36.44 14.06 10.07
N GLU A 275 37.03 12.87 9.92
CA GLU A 275 36.31 11.70 9.44
C GLU A 275 35.26 11.28 10.46
N ALA A 276 34.01 11.68 10.22
CA ALA A 276 32.86 11.05 10.85
C ALA A 276 32.86 9.57 10.43
N LYS A 277 33.44 8.71 11.29
CA LYS A 277 33.40 7.25 11.12
C LYS A 277 31.97 6.87 10.75
N PRO A 278 31.77 6.03 9.73
CA PRO A 278 30.43 5.56 9.41
C PRO A 278 29.83 4.98 10.69
N VAL A 279 28.59 5.35 11.01
CA VAL A 279 27.83 4.71 12.07
C VAL A 279 27.55 3.29 11.61
N VAL A 280 28.53 2.42 11.83
CA VAL A 280 28.29 1.02 12.11
C VAL A 280 27.40 1.06 13.32
N LEU A 281 26.10 0.82 13.13
CA LEU A 281 25.20 0.50 14.23
C LEU A 281 25.83 -0.70 14.93
N SER A 282 26.49 -0.42 16.05
CA SER A 282 27.25 -1.43 16.78
C SER A 282 26.34 -2.60 17.04
N ARG A 283 26.84 -3.83 16.82
CA ARG A 283 26.13 -5.02 17.27
C ARG A 283 25.69 -4.77 18.71
N PRO A 284 24.39 -4.89 19.04
CA PRO A 284 24.02 -5.16 20.41
C PRO A 284 24.83 -6.38 20.84
N ASP A 285 25.44 -6.33 22.03
CA ASP A 285 26.10 -7.50 22.58
C ASP A 285 25.12 -8.67 22.55
N ALA A 286 25.60 -9.84 22.14
CA ALA A 286 24.75 -11.00 22.02
C ALA A 286 24.08 -11.27 23.37
N PRO A 287 22.77 -11.57 23.43
CA PRO A 287 22.16 -12.01 24.67
C PRO A 287 22.93 -13.25 25.17
N PRO A 288 23.16 -13.38 26.50
CA PRO A 288 23.95 -14.47 27.05
C PRO A 288 23.41 -15.83 26.61
N ASP A 289 24.32 -16.74 26.25
CA ASP A 289 24.00 -18.02 25.62
C ASP A 289 22.89 -18.79 26.36
N VAL A 290 21.71 -18.84 25.72
CA VAL A 290 20.65 -19.77 26.11
C VAL A 290 20.99 -21.12 25.49
N PRO A 291 21.27 -22.17 26.28
CA PRO A 291 21.64 -23.47 25.73
C PRO A 291 20.50 -24.05 24.90
N ALA A 292 20.82 -24.47 23.67
CA ALA A 292 19.84 -25.01 22.74
C ALA A 292 19.22 -26.32 23.26
N PRO A 293 17.91 -26.56 23.06
CA PRO A 293 17.29 -27.83 23.42
C PRO A 293 17.85 -28.96 22.53
N PRO A 294 18.18 -30.13 23.11
CA PRO A 294 18.75 -31.23 22.34
C PRO A 294 17.67 -31.95 21.53
N GLY A 295 17.89 -32.08 20.21
CA GLY A 295 17.16 -33.00 19.35
C GLY A 295 16.13 -32.37 18.42
N SER A 296 16.59 -31.87 17.28
CA SER A 296 15.78 -31.68 16.07
C SER A 296 16.50 -32.35 14.89
N PRO A 297 15.86 -33.27 14.14
CA PRO A 297 16.52 -33.99 13.06
C PRO A 297 16.80 -33.10 11.84
N GLU A 298 17.91 -33.38 11.17
CA GLU A 298 18.43 -32.62 10.03
C GLU A 298 17.58 -32.84 8.75
N PRO A 299 17.12 -31.79 8.06
CA PRO A 299 16.25 -31.94 6.89
C PRO A 299 17.03 -32.40 5.64
N THR A 300 16.66 -33.56 5.10
CA THR A 300 17.22 -34.11 3.87
C THR A 300 16.87 -33.27 2.63
N LYS A 301 17.87 -32.99 1.79
CA LYS A 301 17.72 -32.23 0.54
C LYS A 301 16.79 -32.94 -0.47
N PRO A 302 15.89 -32.22 -1.16
CA PRO A 302 15.10 -32.79 -2.25
C PRO A 302 15.93 -32.99 -3.53
N GLU A 303 15.69 -34.10 -4.23
CA GLU A 303 16.32 -34.37 -5.53
C GLU A 303 15.76 -33.48 -6.65
N THR A 304 16.65 -32.98 -7.51
CA THR A 304 16.29 -32.10 -8.63
C THR A 304 15.77 -32.91 -9.83
N LEU A 305 14.46 -32.90 -10.06
CA LEU A 305 13.86 -33.51 -11.25
C LEU A 305 14.10 -32.68 -12.53
N ARG A 306 14.76 -33.30 -13.49
CA ARG A 306 15.28 -32.71 -14.73
C ARG A 306 14.17 -32.66 -15.80
N SER A 307 13.52 -31.52 -15.98
CA SER A 307 12.46 -31.37 -17.00
C SER A 307 13.04 -31.28 -18.42
N ARG A 308 12.33 -31.89 -19.37
CA ARG A 308 12.81 -32.26 -20.71
C ARG A 308 12.09 -31.40 -21.76
N GLY A 309 12.83 -30.57 -22.49
CA GLY A 309 12.25 -29.56 -23.38
C GLY A 309 11.48 -30.14 -24.56
N TRP A 310 10.31 -29.57 -24.83
CA TRP A 310 9.46 -29.89 -25.99
C TRP A 310 9.26 -28.61 -26.81
N LYS A 311 9.53 -28.67 -28.12
CA LYS A 311 9.28 -27.57 -29.07
C LYS A 311 8.08 -27.91 -29.96
N PHE A 312 7.19 -26.95 -30.17
CA PHE A 312 6.21 -26.96 -31.26
C PHE A 312 6.31 -25.66 -32.08
N PRO A 313 6.01 -25.69 -33.38
CA PRO A 313 6.26 -24.56 -34.28
C PRO A 313 5.10 -23.55 -34.31
N VAL A 314 5.45 -22.29 -34.58
CA VAL A 314 4.49 -21.21 -34.87
C VAL A 314 4.00 -21.32 -36.31
N ILE A 315 2.69 -21.24 -36.53
CA ILE A 315 2.08 -21.06 -37.86
C ILE A 315 1.48 -19.66 -37.92
N VAL A 316 1.91 -18.89 -38.93
CA VAL A 316 1.38 -17.56 -39.24
C VAL A 316 0.36 -17.71 -40.38
N VAL A 317 -0.83 -17.12 -40.22
CA VAL A 317 -1.79 -16.95 -41.32
C VAL A 317 -2.24 -15.49 -41.38
N LEU A 318 -1.94 -14.87 -42.51
CA LEU A 318 -2.44 -13.55 -42.94
C LEU A 318 -3.60 -13.76 -43.91
N ALA A 319 -4.70 -13.02 -43.73
CA ALA A 319 -5.68 -12.79 -44.80
C ALA A 319 -6.38 -11.44 -44.58
N ALA A 320 -6.53 -10.68 -45.67
CA ALA A 320 -7.24 -9.40 -45.73
C ALA A 320 -8.43 -9.49 -46.73
N PHE A 321 -9.04 -8.33 -47.03
CA PHE A 321 -10.18 -8.02 -47.94
C PHE A 321 -11.49 -7.67 -47.19
N VAL A 322 -12.35 -6.70 -47.55
CA VAL A 322 -12.30 -5.35 -48.20
C VAL A 322 -13.76 -5.00 -48.59
N VAL A 323 -14.31 -3.95 -47.97
CA VAL A 323 -15.19 -2.85 -48.48
C VAL A 323 -16.52 -3.11 -49.27
N VAL A 324 -17.46 -2.15 -49.11
CA VAL A 324 -18.74 -1.85 -49.84
C VAL A 324 -19.98 -2.61 -49.31
N GLY A 325 -21.21 -2.09 -49.08
CA GLY A 325 -21.91 -0.80 -49.23
C GLY A 325 -23.43 -1.07 -49.43
N SER A 326 -24.43 -0.20 -49.18
CA SER A 326 -24.51 1.19 -48.69
C SER A 326 -25.95 1.55 -48.21
N LEU A 327 -26.13 2.76 -47.62
CA LEU A 327 -27.36 3.54 -47.31
C LEU A 327 -28.76 3.09 -47.80
N LEU A 328 -29.79 3.28 -46.93
CA LEU A 328 -31.00 4.08 -47.23
C LEU A 328 -31.74 4.51 -45.93
N ALA A 329 -32.65 5.50 -46.01
CA ALA A 329 -33.10 6.32 -44.87
C ALA A 329 -34.60 6.20 -44.50
N GLY A 330 -34.95 6.62 -43.27
CA GLY A 330 -36.32 6.85 -42.81
C GLY A 330 -36.36 7.34 -41.35
N GLY A 331 -36.98 8.49 -41.07
CA GLY A 331 -36.92 9.17 -39.77
C GLY A 331 -38.23 9.12 -38.95
N ILE A 332 -38.10 8.98 -37.63
CA ILE A 332 -39.16 9.19 -36.62
C ILE A 332 -38.49 9.76 -35.32
N PRO A 333 -39.20 10.21 -34.26
CA PRO A 333 -38.74 11.34 -33.44
C PRO A 333 -37.77 10.92 -32.33
N GLN A 334 -36.89 11.83 -31.91
CA GLN A 334 -35.88 11.53 -30.91
C GLN A 334 -36.44 11.43 -29.48
N VAL A 335 -36.61 10.20 -29.03
CA VAL A 335 -36.30 9.83 -27.64
C VAL A 335 -34.77 9.69 -27.56
N ILE A 336 -34.12 10.32 -26.57
CA ILE A 336 -32.66 10.20 -26.37
C ILE A 336 -32.36 8.82 -25.76
N ASN A 337 -32.40 7.80 -26.62
CA ASN A 337 -31.83 6.50 -26.33
C ASN A 337 -30.37 6.56 -26.79
N ARG A 338 -29.43 6.77 -25.86
CA ARG A 338 -28.00 6.70 -26.17
C ARG A 338 -27.66 5.27 -26.54
N SER A 339 -27.62 4.96 -27.84
CA SER A 339 -26.88 3.79 -28.31
C SER A 339 -25.44 3.92 -27.79
N PRO A 340 -24.88 2.89 -27.12
CA PRO A 340 -23.47 2.94 -26.76
C PRO A 340 -22.66 3.10 -28.03
N ALA A 341 -21.77 4.10 -28.05
CA ALA A 341 -20.78 4.18 -29.11
C ALA A 341 -19.93 2.91 -29.03
N THR A 342 -19.79 2.20 -30.16
CA THR A 342 -18.80 1.12 -30.29
C THR A 342 -17.41 1.73 -30.40
N GLU A 343 -16.96 2.39 -29.34
CA GLU A 343 -15.54 2.54 -29.07
C GLU A 343 -14.99 1.13 -28.80
N GLY A 344 -13.82 0.83 -29.39
CA GLY A 344 -13.24 -0.51 -29.25
C GLY A 344 -12.85 -0.77 -27.81
N PHE A 345 -13.26 -1.92 -27.26
CA PHE A 345 -12.90 -2.33 -25.91
C PHE A 345 -11.38 -2.28 -25.69
N ASP A 346 -10.93 -1.64 -24.61
CA ASP A 346 -9.51 -1.52 -24.29
C ASP A 346 -8.99 -2.85 -23.72
N THR A 347 -8.48 -3.68 -24.63
CA THR A 347 -7.82 -4.95 -24.28
C THR A 347 -6.65 -4.81 -23.29
N THR A 348 -6.09 -3.61 -23.06
CA THR A 348 -5.05 -3.39 -22.03
C THR A 348 -5.59 -3.42 -20.60
N LEU A 349 -6.91 -3.45 -20.42
CA LEU A 349 -7.58 -3.66 -19.14
C LEU A 349 -7.65 -5.15 -18.74
N ILE A 350 -7.59 -6.09 -19.69
CA ILE A 350 -7.76 -7.52 -19.37
C ILE A 350 -6.59 -8.03 -18.53
N GLY A 351 -6.88 -8.46 -17.30
CA GLY A 351 -5.90 -8.94 -16.33
C GLY A 351 -5.24 -7.85 -15.50
N ALA A 352 -5.53 -6.56 -15.74
CA ALA A 352 -5.14 -5.49 -14.83
C ALA A 352 -5.98 -5.53 -13.54
N ASP A 353 -5.45 -4.92 -12.48
CA ASP A 353 -6.21 -4.67 -11.25
C ASP A 353 -7.21 -3.53 -11.48
N ALA A 354 -8.41 -3.65 -10.93
CA ALA A 354 -9.48 -2.67 -11.08
C ALA A 354 -9.20 -1.34 -10.34
N ASP A 355 -8.47 -1.38 -9.22
CA ASP A 355 -8.14 -0.19 -8.44
C ASP A 355 -7.06 0.64 -9.18
N ASP A 356 -6.06 -0.01 -9.81
CA ASP A 356 -4.97 0.63 -10.57
C ASP A 356 -5.45 1.42 -11.80
N ARG A 357 -6.62 1.04 -12.34
CA ARG A 357 -7.22 1.65 -13.53
C ARG A 357 -8.37 2.60 -13.22
N GLY A 358 -8.69 2.81 -11.94
CA GLY A 358 -9.83 3.61 -11.52
C GLY A 358 -11.20 2.99 -11.80
N CYS A 359 -11.26 1.72 -12.22
CA CYS A 359 -12.51 0.98 -12.44
C CYS A 359 -13.24 0.65 -11.13
N ALA A 360 -12.56 0.81 -9.99
CA ALA A 360 -13.15 0.59 -8.67
C ALA A 360 -14.14 1.68 -8.23
N THR A 361 -14.14 2.86 -8.83
CA THR A 361 -14.93 4.02 -8.36
C THR A 361 -16.42 3.92 -8.64
N ASP A 362 -16.81 3.27 -9.75
CA ASP A 362 -18.21 3.01 -10.12
C ASP A 362 -18.61 1.54 -9.95
N ALA A 363 -17.72 0.74 -9.35
CA ALA A 363 -17.83 -0.71 -9.24
C ALA A 363 -19.06 -1.15 -8.43
N GLN A 364 -19.87 -2.03 -9.01
CA GLN A 364 -21.06 -2.59 -8.38
C GLN A 364 -21.01 -4.12 -8.36
N VAL A 365 -21.51 -4.72 -7.29
CA VAL A 365 -21.69 -6.18 -7.20
C VAL A 365 -22.85 -6.57 -8.12
N LEU A 366 -22.56 -7.18 -9.27
CA LEU A 366 -23.59 -7.70 -10.18
C LEU A 366 -24.33 -8.89 -9.54
N ARG A 367 -23.57 -9.75 -8.85
CA ARG A 367 -24.11 -10.96 -8.24
C ARG A 367 -23.22 -11.43 -7.10
N ALA A 368 -23.83 -12.07 -6.12
CA ALA A 368 -23.14 -12.73 -5.02
C ALA A 368 -23.76 -14.10 -4.73
N THR A 369 -23.00 -14.99 -4.08
CA THR A 369 -23.52 -16.20 -3.44
C THR A 369 -22.85 -16.45 -2.09
N GLU A 370 -23.65 -16.97 -1.16
CA GLU A 370 -23.27 -17.46 0.17
C GLU A 370 -23.50 -18.99 0.29
N ASP A 371 -23.67 -19.69 -0.84
CA ASP A 371 -23.97 -21.14 -0.86
C ASP A 371 -22.85 -22.00 -0.26
N ASN A 372 -21.63 -21.45 -0.11
CA ASN A 372 -20.58 -22.02 0.72
C ASN A 372 -20.49 -21.23 2.04
N PRO A 373 -20.64 -21.86 3.22
CA PRO A 373 -20.60 -21.16 4.50
C PRO A 373 -19.23 -20.59 4.85
N ASP A 374 -18.16 -21.09 4.23
CA ASP A 374 -16.78 -20.69 4.51
C ASP A 374 -16.40 -19.36 3.84
N PHE A 375 -17.12 -18.92 2.80
CA PHE A 375 -16.81 -17.68 2.07
C PHE A 375 -17.99 -17.08 1.27
N LEU A 376 -17.92 -15.77 1.05
CA LEU A 376 -18.74 -15.03 0.10
C LEU A 376 -18.02 -14.95 -1.26
N LEU A 377 -18.72 -15.31 -2.35
CA LEU A 377 -18.25 -15.11 -3.72
C LEU A 377 -19.07 -14.01 -4.40
N GLU A 378 -18.40 -13.03 -5.00
CA GLU A 378 -19.01 -11.89 -5.69
C GLU A 378 -18.46 -11.75 -7.12
N ILE A 379 -19.34 -11.39 -8.07
CA ILE A 379 -18.97 -10.78 -9.35
C ILE A 379 -19.18 -9.27 -9.21
N ILE A 380 -18.15 -8.50 -9.54
CA ILE A 380 -18.11 -7.04 -9.47
C ILE A 380 -17.87 -6.50 -10.89
N TRP A 381 -18.52 -5.41 -11.28
CA TRP A 381 -18.42 -4.80 -12.62
C TRP A 381 -18.36 -3.28 -12.54
N SER A 382 -17.60 -2.70 -13.46
CA SER A 382 -17.49 -1.25 -13.71
C SER A 382 -18.17 -0.92 -15.03
N ALA A 383 -19.09 0.05 -15.02
CA ALA A 383 -19.70 0.59 -16.24
C ALA A 383 -18.72 1.46 -17.02
N GLN A 384 -17.84 2.18 -16.31
CA GLN A 384 -16.82 3.05 -16.88
C GLN A 384 -15.77 2.27 -17.67
N CYS A 385 -15.38 1.07 -17.21
CA CYS A 385 -14.37 0.23 -17.86
C CYS A 385 -14.94 -0.91 -18.72
N ASP A 386 -16.25 -1.17 -18.64
CA ASP A 386 -16.95 -2.36 -19.17
C ASP A 386 -16.24 -3.71 -18.88
N THR A 387 -15.69 -3.79 -17.67
CA THR A 387 -14.96 -4.96 -17.18
C THR A 387 -15.58 -5.50 -15.90
N ALA A 388 -15.43 -6.80 -15.69
CA ALA A 388 -15.82 -7.48 -14.46
C ALA A 388 -14.66 -8.26 -13.83
N TRP A 389 -14.75 -8.52 -12.53
CA TRP A 389 -13.83 -9.36 -11.77
C TRP A 389 -14.56 -10.13 -10.68
N ALA A 390 -13.95 -11.22 -10.20
CA ALA A 390 -14.46 -11.96 -9.05
C ALA A 390 -13.74 -11.55 -7.76
N ARG A 391 -14.48 -11.57 -6.64
CA ARG A 391 -13.92 -11.50 -5.28
C ARG A 391 -14.40 -12.70 -4.47
N THR A 392 -13.47 -13.38 -3.80
CA THR A 392 -13.78 -14.39 -2.78
C THR A 392 -13.37 -13.82 -1.42
N THR A 393 -14.27 -13.82 -0.43
CA THR A 393 -14.05 -13.27 0.92
C THR A 393 -14.33 -14.34 1.97
N TRP A 394 -13.32 -14.69 2.77
CA TRP A 394 -13.42 -15.67 3.87
C TRP A 394 -14.42 -15.22 4.94
N ARG A 395 -15.22 -16.19 5.42
CA ARG A 395 -16.25 -16.00 6.46
C ARG A 395 -16.26 -17.07 7.55
N GLY A 396 -15.44 -18.11 7.41
CA GLY A 396 -15.28 -19.13 8.45
C GLY A 396 -14.66 -18.59 9.75
N VAL A 397 -14.74 -19.40 10.81
CA VAL A 397 -14.38 -19.02 12.19
C VAL A 397 -13.33 -19.96 12.78
N PRO A 398 -12.46 -19.47 13.69
CA PRO A 398 -11.63 -18.28 13.59
C PRO A 398 -10.24 -18.63 13.02
N GLY A 399 -9.67 -17.76 12.19
CA GLY A 399 -8.37 -17.96 11.55
C GLY A 399 -8.34 -17.37 10.14
N LEU A 400 -7.21 -17.52 9.46
CA LEU A 400 -7.09 -17.25 8.01
C LEU A 400 -6.95 -18.59 7.28
N PRO A 401 -7.55 -18.77 6.09
CA PRO A 401 -7.41 -19.99 5.32
C PRO A 401 -5.97 -20.12 4.79
N GLU A 402 -5.49 -21.37 4.69
CA GLU A 402 -4.18 -21.70 4.09
C GLU A 402 -4.06 -21.14 2.66
N ALA A 403 -5.17 -21.13 1.92
CA ALA A 403 -5.30 -20.46 0.64
C ALA A 403 -6.74 -19.99 0.39
N ILE A 404 -6.88 -18.86 -0.27
CA ILE A 404 -8.13 -18.38 -0.86
C ILE A 404 -7.93 -18.15 -2.36
N GLU A 405 -8.90 -18.58 -3.16
CA GLU A 405 -8.87 -18.51 -4.63
C GLU A 405 -10.18 -17.94 -5.18
N ALA A 406 -10.05 -17.04 -6.16
CA ALA A 406 -11.13 -16.56 -7.00
C ALA A 406 -10.78 -16.80 -8.47
N ARG A 407 -11.78 -17.12 -9.29
CA ARG A 407 -11.69 -17.14 -10.75
C ARG A 407 -12.85 -16.39 -11.37
N VAL A 408 -12.59 -15.72 -12.48
CA VAL A 408 -13.60 -15.10 -13.35
C VAL A 408 -13.27 -15.40 -14.82
N TYR A 409 -14.29 -15.57 -15.66
CA TYR A 409 -14.15 -15.85 -17.09
C TYR A 409 -15.42 -15.46 -17.85
N PRO A 410 -15.36 -15.20 -19.17
CA PRO A 410 -16.55 -14.94 -19.97
C PRO A 410 -17.49 -16.16 -20.03
N LYS A 411 -18.80 -15.94 -20.03
CA LYS A 411 -19.77 -17.03 -19.97
C LYS A 411 -19.65 -17.99 -21.17
N GLY A 412 -19.49 -19.27 -20.87
CA GLY A 412 -19.33 -20.33 -21.88
C GLY A 412 -17.88 -20.59 -22.30
N HIS A 413 -16.91 -19.90 -21.70
CA HIS A 413 -15.49 -20.27 -21.78
C HIS A 413 -15.13 -21.26 -20.66
N ASP A 414 -13.96 -21.89 -20.77
CA ASP A 414 -13.46 -22.85 -19.78
C ASP A 414 -12.95 -22.14 -18.50
N PRO A 415 -13.42 -22.49 -17.29
CA PRO A 415 -12.91 -21.95 -16.01
C PRO A 415 -11.42 -22.22 -15.72
N THR A 416 -10.80 -23.08 -16.53
CA THR A 416 -9.37 -23.43 -16.50
C THR A 416 -8.61 -22.94 -17.73
N GLY A 417 -9.32 -22.33 -18.70
CA GLY A 417 -8.77 -21.84 -19.97
C GLY A 417 -8.00 -20.51 -19.87
N PRO A 418 -7.37 -20.07 -20.98
CA PRO A 418 -6.52 -18.86 -21.01
C PRO A 418 -7.30 -17.55 -20.82
N ASP A 419 -8.61 -17.57 -21.06
CA ASP A 419 -9.52 -16.43 -20.88
C ASP A 419 -9.93 -16.24 -19.43
N ALA A 420 -9.69 -17.24 -18.56
CA ALA A 420 -9.90 -17.09 -17.14
C ALA A 420 -8.85 -16.16 -16.50
N ARG A 421 -9.28 -15.41 -15.50
CA ARG A 421 -8.39 -14.70 -14.57
C ARG A 421 -8.52 -15.36 -13.21
N VAL A 422 -7.39 -15.82 -12.70
CA VAL A 422 -7.27 -16.56 -11.44
C VAL A 422 -6.44 -15.73 -10.50
N ALA A 423 -6.89 -15.60 -9.25
CA ALA A 423 -6.08 -15.06 -8.18
C ALA A 423 -6.15 -16.00 -6.99
N ARG A 424 -4.98 -16.45 -6.53
CA ARG A 424 -4.82 -17.34 -5.38
C ARG A 424 -3.75 -16.75 -4.46
N LYS A 425 -4.07 -16.58 -3.18
CA LYS A 425 -3.15 -16.05 -2.17
C LYS A 425 -3.27 -16.89 -0.88
N PRO A 426 -2.16 -17.20 -0.19
CA PRO A 426 -2.18 -17.90 1.09
C PRO A 426 -2.42 -16.93 2.25
N ASN A 427 -3.03 -17.42 3.33
CA ASN A 427 -3.11 -16.72 4.63
C ASN A 427 -3.66 -15.27 4.55
N ILE A 428 -4.71 -15.03 3.76
CA ILE A 428 -5.42 -13.73 3.71
C ILE A 428 -6.95 -13.90 3.71
N GLY A 429 -7.66 -12.84 4.12
CA GLY A 429 -9.12 -12.87 4.31
C GLY A 429 -9.96 -12.67 3.04
N PHE A 430 -9.38 -12.22 1.93
CA PHE A 430 -10.08 -12.13 0.64
C PHE A 430 -9.10 -12.16 -0.53
N VAL A 431 -9.57 -12.40 -1.75
CA VAL A 431 -8.78 -12.21 -2.98
C VAL A 431 -9.66 -11.66 -4.10
N LYS A 432 -9.11 -10.78 -4.94
CA LYS A 432 -9.72 -10.26 -6.17
C LYS A 432 -9.00 -10.83 -7.39
N THR A 433 -9.71 -11.15 -8.47
CA THR A 433 -9.09 -11.45 -9.77
C THR A 433 -8.71 -10.18 -10.53
N GLY A 434 -7.78 -10.29 -11.48
CA GLY A 434 -7.67 -9.30 -12.55
C GLY A 434 -8.96 -9.25 -13.40
N MET A 435 -9.14 -8.13 -14.10
CA MET A 435 -10.35 -7.84 -14.88
C MET A 435 -10.52 -8.72 -16.13
N VAL A 436 -11.77 -9.02 -16.51
CA VAL A 436 -12.15 -9.63 -17.80
C VAL A 436 -13.16 -8.76 -18.55
N GLU A 437 -13.11 -8.82 -19.88
CA GLU A 437 -14.13 -8.23 -20.75
C GLU A 437 -15.47 -8.95 -20.56
N ARG A 438 -16.57 -8.18 -20.54
CA ARG A 438 -17.93 -8.75 -20.42
C ARG A 438 -18.42 -9.41 -21.72
N GLY A 439 -17.77 -9.11 -22.84
CA GLY A 439 -17.97 -9.64 -24.18
C GLY A 439 -19.31 -9.23 -24.81
N SER A 440 -19.47 -9.45 -26.11
CA SER A 440 -20.72 -9.14 -26.84
C SER A 440 -21.96 -9.92 -26.38
N ARG A 441 -21.78 -10.93 -25.51
CA ARG A 441 -22.86 -11.69 -24.85
C ARG A 441 -23.15 -11.23 -23.41
N GLY A 442 -22.46 -10.19 -22.93
CA GLY A 442 -22.84 -9.42 -21.75
C GLY A 442 -22.90 -10.19 -20.44
N SER A 443 -22.16 -11.29 -20.28
CA SER A 443 -22.15 -12.04 -19.01
C SER A 443 -20.83 -12.76 -18.74
N VAL A 444 -20.46 -12.79 -17.46
CA VAL A 444 -19.28 -13.46 -16.93
C VAL A 444 -19.70 -14.48 -15.88
N CYS A 445 -18.84 -15.46 -15.66
CA CYS A 445 -19.01 -16.47 -14.62
C CYS A 445 -17.80 -16.49 -13.70
N ALA A 446 -18.02 -16.94 -12.46
CA ALA A 446 -17.02 -16.98 -11.40
C ALA A 446 -17.17 -18.25 -10.55
N VAL A 447 -16.02 -18.71 -10.06
CA VAL A 447 -15.94 -19.78 -9.05
C VAL A 447 -14.93 -19.36 -7.98
N GLY A 448 -15.17 -19.79 -6.75
CA GLY A 448 -14.31 -19.52 -5.60
C GLY A 448 -13.89 -20.82 -4.90
N SER A 449 -12.80 -20.78 -4.15
CA SER A 449 -12.50 -21.83 -3.18
C SER A 449 -11.62 -21.31 -2.05
N VAL A 450 -11.70 -21.97 -0.90
CA VAL A 450 -10.80 -21.79 0.23
C VAL A 450 -10.18 -23.12 0.63
N THR A 451 -9.00 -23.09 1.25
CA THR A 451 -8.32 -24.27 1.77
C THR A 451 -8.07 -24.08 3.27
N VAL A 452 -8.51 -25.03 4.08
CA VAL A 452 -8.39 -25.03 5.54
C VAL A 452 -7.99 -26.42 5.98
N ASP A 453 -6.95 -26.56 6.81
CA ASP A 453 -6.39 -27.84 7.26
C ASP A 453 -6.13 -28.83 6.10
N GLY A 454 -5.50 -28.35 5.02
CA GLY A 454 -5.27 -29.08 3.77
C GLY A 454 -6.52 -29.44 2.95
N ARG A 455 -7.73 -29.08 3.40
CA ARG A 455 -9.00 -29.41 2.75
C ARG A 455 -9.54 -28.24 1.93
N GLY A 456 -9.70 -28.46 0.63
CA GLY A 456 -10.37 -27.53 -0.27
C GLY A 456 -11.89 -27.52 -0.10
N SER A 457 -12.47 -26.34 0.05
CA SER A 457 -13.91 -26.04 0.07
C SER A 457 -14.22 -25.13 -1.13
N PRO A 458 -14.75 -25.65 -2.25
CA PRO A 458 -15.08 -24.88 -3.45
C PRO A 458 -16.51 -24.32 -3.42
N SER A 459 -16.81 -23.37 -4.30
CA SER A 459 -18.17 -22.88 -4.52
C SER A 459 -19.02 -24.00 -5.11
N PRO A 460 -20.17 -24.36 -4.50
CA PRO A 460 -20.95 -25.53 -4.93
C PRO A 460 -21.59 -25.35 -6.32
N VAL A 461 -21.78 -24.10 -6.75
CA VAL A 461 -22.31 -23.73 -8.07
C VAL A 461 -21.48 -22.60 -8.66
N GLU A 462 -21.35 -22.60 -9.98
CA GLU A 462 -20.83 -21.49 -10.76
C GLU A 462 -21.76 -20.27 -10.63
N LEU A 463 -21.20 -19.12 -10.24
CA LEU A 463 -21.92 -17.86 -10.16
C LEU A 463 -21.81 -17.16 -11.51
N CYS A 464 -22.91 -16.85 -12.20
CA CYS A 464 -22.89 -16.08 -13.46
C CYS A 464 -23.77 -14.83 -13.40
N GLY A 465 -23.29 -13.70 -13.94
CA GLY A 465 -23.97 -12.39 -13.95
C GLY A 465 -23.79 -11.62 -15.25
#